data_AF-A0A259SL66-F1
#
_entry.id   AF-A0A259SL66-F1
#
_cell.length_a   1.000
_cell.length_b   1.000
_cell.length_c   1.000
_cell.angle_alpha   90.00
_cell.angle_beta   90.00
_cell.angle_gamma   90.00
#
_symmetry.space_group_name_H-M   'P 1'
#
loop_
_entity.id
_entity.type
_entity.pdbx_description
1 polymer ?
#
loop_
_entity_poly.entity_id
_entity_poly.type
_entity_poly.pdbx_seq_one_letter_code
_entity_poly.pdbx_strand_id
1 'polypeptide(L)'
;MDVPGLLIRLSDPGKADKRATARPTTEVRWSPAVGLLAEALLEPIAGSASSERTELPKIAALAAQTGVSGPFISRTLRAFDAMGWTTKSGGERGATTVRELVDPGSLLSAWAHWYPASRPQGIAAHALIRDSTAWLGEVARSWPRGSWVLTGGVAQERRAPFLTSVSVIELYLGEDVCVDPGRRTAAFNAAGLREVDSGARVVVFPASRAALGLMERSRWWTPERPEVGTIRLYGDILASQTVRSDEAADHLRRTRIGF
;
A
#
# COMPACT_ATOMS: atom_id res chain seq x y z
N MET A 1 51.83 59.89 35.66
CA MET A 1 50.44 59.88 36.16
C MET A 1 49.61 60.65 35.15
N ASP A 2 48.93 59.93 34.26
CA ASP A 2 47.53 60.10 33.86
C ASP A 2 47.31 59.20 32.63
N VAL A 3 46.38 58.26 32.72
CA VAL A 3 46.04 57.33 31.63
C VAL A 3 44.66 57.74 31.12
N PRO A 4 44.52 58.28 29.89
CA PRO A 4 43.20 58.61 29.34
C PRO A 4 42.45 57.35 28.90
N GLY A 5 41.14 57.38 29.14
CA GLY A 5 40.22 56.24 29.10
C GLY A 5 40.05 55.57 27.74
N LEU A 6 39.91 54.25 27.82
CA LEU A 6 39.57 53.32 26.75
C LEU A 6 38.10 53.52 26.33
N LEU A 7 37.88 53.99 25.11
CA LEU A 7 36.55 54.15 24.52
C LEU A 7 36.27 52.95 23.60
N ILE A 8 35.53 51.97 24.10
CA ILE A 8 35.12 50.77 23.34
C ILE A 8 33.91 51.15 22.48
N ARG A 9 34.11 51.22 21.16
CA ARG A 9 33.02 51.25 20.17
C ARG A 9 32.52 49.82 19.96
N LEU A 10 31.30 49.55 20.39
CA LEU A 10 30.54 48.34 20.05
C LEU A 10 30.19 48.40 18.55
N SER A 11 30.81 47.53 17.75
CA SER A 11 30.36 47.24 16.39
C SER A 11 29.26 46.18 16.47
N ASP A 12 28.07 46.55 16.04
CA ASP A 12 26.88 45.70 15.92
C ASP A 12 27.14 44.65 14.82
N PRO A 13 27.28 43.33 15.14
CA PRO A 13 27.45 42.33 14.10
C PRO A 13 26.08 42.09 13.45
N GLY A 14 26.01 42.49 12.18
CA GLY A 14 24.82 42.48 11.36
C GLY A 14 24.03 41.17 11.41
N LYS A 15 22.71 41.33 11.23
CA LYS A 15 21.72 40.28 10.92
C LYS A 15 22.32 39.29 9.90
N ALA A 16 22.82 38.17 10.41
CA ALA A 16 23.09 37.00 9.62
C ALA A 16 21.77 36.48 9.07
N ASP A 17 21.63 36.62 7.76
CA ASP A 17 20.59 36.09 6.91
C ASP A 17 20.54 34.56 7.06
N LYS A 18 19.76 34.06 8.03
CA LYS A 18 19.42 32.64 8.17
C LYS A 18 18.34 32.25 7.16
N ARG A 19 18.58 32.51 5.87
CA ARG A 19 18.02 31.65 4.83
C ARG A 19 18.91 30.42 4.73
N ALA A 20 18.72 29.52 5.69
CA ALA A 20 19.01 28.12 5.44
C ALA A 20 18.14 27.71 4.25
N THR A 21 18.74 27.70 3.06
CA THR A 21 18.17 27.10 1.86
C THR A 21 18.07 25.60 2.16
N ALA A 22 16.95 25.22 2.77
CA ALA A 22 16.54 23.84 2.86
C ALA A 22 16.49 23.32 1.41
N ARG A 23 17.48 22.51 1.05
CA ARG A 23 17.44 21.71 -0.17
C ARG A 23 16.10 20.96 -0.12
N PRO A 24 15.19 21.11 -1.09
CA PRO A 24 13.97 20.33 -1.07
C PRO A 24 14.41 18.87 -1.13
N THR A 25 14.11 18.10 -0.09
CA THR A 25 14.27 16.65 -0.11
C THR A 25 13.41 16.16 -1.27
N THR A 26 14.08 15.79 -2.36
CA THR A 26 13.47 15.29 -3.60
C THR A 26 12.73 13.97 -3.36
N GLU A 27 12.96 13.36 -2.20
CA GLU A 27 12.42 12.07 -1.81
C GLU A 27 10.93 12.14 -1.40
N VAL A 28 10.17 11.17 -1.90
CA VAL A 28 8.77 10.98 -1.52
C VAL A 28 8.70 10.47 -0.10
N ARG A 29 8.07 11.24 0.79
CA ARG A 29 7.77 10.78 2.15
C ARG A 29 6.59 9.80 2.12
N TRP A 30 6.89 8.52 2.17
CA TRP A 30 5.89 7.46 2.19
C TRP A 30 5.03 7.47 3.47
N SER A 31 3.74 7.22 3.29
CA SER A 31 2.74 7.05 4.34
C SER A 31 1.63 6.14 3.83
N PRO A 32 0.74 5.60 4.68
CA PRO A 32 -0.37 4.77 4.24
C PRO A 32 -1.21 5.37 3.11
N ALA A 33 -1.48 6.69 3.17
CA ALA A 33 -2.23 7.40 2.13
C ALA A 33 -1.45 7.51 0.81
N VAL A 34 -0.12 7.71 0.85
CA VAL A 34 0.73 7.69 -0.35
C VAL A 34 0.79 6.29 -0.95
N GLY A 35 0.88 5.25 -0.09
CA GLY A 35 0.86 3.85 -0.49
C GLY A 35 -0.44 3.46 -1.21
N LEU A 36 -1.59 3.85 -0.67
CA LEU A 36 -2.90 3.63 -1.30
C LEU A 36 -3.01 4.36 -2.65
N LEU A 37 -2.48 5.58 -2.74
CA LEU A 37 -2.46 6.30 -4.01
C LEU A 37 -1.60 5.58 -5.04
N ALA A 38 -0.38 5.15 -4.68
CA ALA A 38 0.48 4.41 -5.59
C ALA A 38 -0.19 3.12 -6.11
N GLU A 39 -0.82 2.34 -5.22
CA GLU A 39 -1.59 1.16 -5.60
C GLU A 39 -2.73 1.50 -6.57
N ALA A 40 -3.49 2.57 -6.30
CA ALA A 40 -4.58 3.01 -7.17
C ALA A 40 -4.12 3.43 -8.57
N LEU A 41 -2.87 3.92 -8.71
CA LEU A 41 -2.28 4.26 -10.01
C LEU A 41 -1.74 3.03 -10.75
N LEU A 42 -1.16 2.07 -10.01
CA LEU A 42 -0.48 0.91 -10.58
C LEU A 42 -1.44 -0.26 -10.90
N GLU A 43 -2.48 -0.49 -10.09
CA GLU A 43 -3.38 -1.63 -10.26
C GLU A 43 -4.10 -1.67 -11.62
N PRO A 44 -4.62 -0.54 -12.17
CA PRO A 44 -5.31 -0.56 -13.45
C PRO A 44 -4.43 -0.95 -14.64
N ILE A 45 -3.10 -0.76 -14.52
CA ILE A 45 -2.15 -1.06 -15.59
C ILE A 45 -1.41 -2.39 -15.37
N ALA A 46 -1.61 -3.06 -14.23
CA ALA A 46 -0.96 -4.33 -13.94
C ALA A 46 -1.39 -5.42 -14.95
N GLY A 47 -0.43 -5.93 -15.70
CA GLY A 47 -0.64 -6.94 -16.74
C GLY A 47 -1.11 -6.37 -18.08
N SER A 48 -1.19 -5.04 -18.21
CA SER A 48 -1.36 -4.38 -19.50
C SER A 48 -0.01 -4.44 -20.23
N ALA A 49 0.01 -5.03 -21.43
CA ALA A 49 1.22 -5.18 -22.25
C ALA A 49 1.83 -3.86 -22.77
N SER A 50 1.33 -2.72 -22.30
CA SER A 50 1.65 -1.42 -22.88
C SER A 50 2.82 -0.76 -22.15
N SER A 51 3.91 -0.58 -22.89
CA SER A 51 5.01 0.33 -22.59
C SER A 51 4.63 1.81 -22.78
N GLU A 52 3.34 2.12 -23.01
CA GLU A 52 2.87 3.47 -23.25
C GLU A 52 2.50 4.20 -21.96
N ARG A 53 2.70 5.51 -22.02
CA ARG A 53 2.28 6.43 -20.98
C ARG A 53 0.78 6.26 -20.74
N THR A 54 0.42 5.98 -19.50
CA THR A 54 -1.00 5.80 -19.16
C THR A 54 -1.55 7.09 -18.58
N GLU A 55 -2.61 7.64 -19.18
CA GLU A 55 -3.35 8.77 -18.59
C GLU A 55 -3.89 8.37 -17.22
N LEU A 56 -3.57 9.18 -16.21
CA LEU A 56 -4.03 8.98 -14.85
C LEU A 56 -5.47 9.46 -14.67
N PRO A 57 -6.25 8.80 -13.79
CA PRO A 57 -7.55 9.30 -13.41
C PRO A 57 -7.48 10.71 -12.84
N LYS A 58 -8.56 11.49 -13.03
CA LYS A 58 -8.65 12.84 -12.45
C LYS A 58 -8.57 12.76 -10.92
N ILE A 59 -8.07 13.81 -10.28
CA ILE A 59 -7.87 13.89 -8.82
C ILE A 59 -9.16 13.54 -8.05
N ALA A 60 -10.33 13.98 -8.53
CA ALA A 60 -11.61 13.67 -7.89
C ALA A 60 -11.92 12.17 -7.90
N ALA A 61 -11.59 11.46 -8.98
CA ALA A 61 -11.75 10.01 -9.06
C ALA A 61 -10.78 9.29 -8.11
N LEU A 62 -9.51 9.72 -8.06
CA LEU A 62 -8.52 9.17 -7.12
C LEU A 62 -8.93 9.40 -5.66
N ALA A 63 -9.50 10.58 -5.35
CA ALA A 63 -10.02 10.89 -4.02
C ALA A 63 -11.18 9.96 -3.63
N ALA A 64 -12.11 9.72 -4.57
CA ALA A 64 -13.23 8.81 -4.34
C ALA A 64 -12.80 7.34 -4.18
N GLN A 65 -11.73 6.93 -4.86
CA GLN A 65 -11.19 5.57 -4.78
C GLN A 65 -10.42 5.32 -3.48
N THR A 66 -9.57 6.28 -3.09
CA THR A 66 -8.62 6.11 -1.98
C THR A 66 -9.12 6.69 -0.65
N GLY A 67 -10.18 7.50 -0.66
CA GLY A 67 -10.63 8.26 0.51
C GLY A 67 -9.68 9.40 0.91
N VAL A 68 -8.65 9.68 0.10
CA VAL A 68 -7.63 10.71 0.36
C VAL A 68 -8.08 12.05 -0.21
N SER A 69 -7.81 13.15 0.50
CA SER A 69 -8.24 14.48 0.05
C SER A 69 -7.56 14.92 -1.25
N GLY A 70 -8.31 15.63 -2.11
CA GLY A 70 -7.80 16.16 -3.37
C GLY A 70 -6.52 17.00 -3.24
N PRO A 71 -6.40 17.92 -2.26
CA PRO A 71 -5.17 18.68 -2.05
C PRO A 71 -3.97 17.81 -1.70
N PHE A 72 -4.16 16.74 -0.93
CA PHE A 72 -3.10 15.79 -0.62
C PHE A 72 -2.67 15.04 -1.87
N ILE A 73 -3.63 14.49 -2.64
CA ILE A 73 -3.34 13.80 -3.90
C ILE A 73 -2.57 14.70 -4.86
N SER A 74 -3.00 15.95 -5.04
CA SER A 74 -2.29 16.93 -5.88
C SER A 74 -0.84 17.16 -5.44
N ARG A 75 -0.58 17.19 -4.12
CA ARG A 75 0.78 17.35 -3.59
C ARG A 75 1.62 16.09 -3.81
N THR A 76 1.06 14.92 -3.55
CA THR A 76 1.76 13.63 -3.75
C THR A 76 2.09 13.41 -5.21
N LEU A 77 1.16 13.69 -6.12
CA LEU A 77 1.39 13.60 -7.55
C LEU A 77 2.50 14.55 -8.03
N ARG A 78 2.60 15.76 -7.48
CA ARG A 78 3.76 16.65 -7.74
C ARG A 78 5.09 16.08 -7.25
N ALA A 79 5.08 15.37 -6.12
CA ALA A 79 6.27 14.66 -5.65
C ALA A 79 6.61 13.48 -6.58
N PHE A 80 5.61 12.76 -7.10
CA PHE A 80 5.81 11.72 -8.11
C PHE A 80 6.36 12.28 -9.43
N ASP A 81 5.96 13.50 -9.83
CA ASP A 81 6.57 14.21 -10.97
C ASP A 81 8.04 14.49 -10.73
N ALA A 82 8.38 14.97 -9.53
CA ALA A 82 9.76 15.29 -9.17
C ALA A 82 10.66 14.04 -9.15
N MET A 83 10.08 12.86 -8.88
CA MET A 83 10.76 11.57 -8.99
C MET A 83 10.79 11.00 -10.41
N GLY A 84 10.11 11.63 -11.37
CA GLY A 84 10.01 11.14 -12.75
C GLY A 84 9.08 9.94 -12.92
N TRP A 85 8.25 9.60 -11.93
CA TRP A 85 7.30 8.48 -12.04
C TRP A 85 6.04 8.87 -12.80
N THR A 86 5.59 10.11 -12.61
CA THR A 86 4.48 10.71 -13.36
C THR A 86 4.96 11.95 -14.11
N THR A 87 4.16 12.41 -15.08
CA THR A 87 4.37 13.73 -15.67
C THR A 87 3.05 14.45 -15.87
N LYS A 88 3.07 15.78 -15.76
CA LYS A 88 1.93 16.66 -16.06
C LYS A 88 2.16 17.29 -17.44
N SER A 89 1.20 17.14 -18.34
CA SER A 89 1.17 17.77 -19.66
C SER A 89 -0.07 18.66 -19.84
N GLY A 90 -0.01 19.59 -20.78
CA GLY A 90 -1.07 20.58 -21.04
C GLY A 90 -0.94 21.87 -20.23
N GLY A 91 -2.00 22.70 -20.23
CA GLY A 91 -1.98 24.03 -19.61
C GLY A 91 -1.72 24.01 -18.09
N GLU A 92 -1.18 25.11 -17.55
CA GLU A 92 -0.92 25.24 -16.10
C GLU A 92 -2.20 25.07 -15.24
N ARG A 93 -3.34 25.51 -15.78
CA ARG A 93 -4.70 25.36 -15.24
C ARG A 93 -5.69 25.05 -16.37
N GLY A 94 -6.66 24.17 -16.15
CA GLY A 94 -7.82 23.99 -17.03
C GLY A 94 -8.17 22.54 -17.36
N ALA A 95 -9.26 22.36 -18.12
CA ALA A 95 -9.82 21.06 -18.52
C ALA A 95 -8.89 20.20 -19.40
N THR A 96 -7.83 20.80 -19.96
CA THR A 96 -6.83 20.16 -20.82
C THR A 96 -5.60 19.67 -20.09
N THR A 97 -5.51 19.87 -18.76
CA THR A 97 -4.43 19.27 -17.96
C THR A 97 -4.60 17.75 -17.93
N VAL A 98 -3.60 17.06 -18.45
CA VAL A 98 -3.48 15.60 -18.39
C VAL A 98 -2.28 15.26 -17.53
N ARG A 99 -2.35 14.13 -16.84
CA ARG A 99 -1.22 13.58 -16.09
C ARG A 99 -1.06 12.15 -16.50
N GLU A 100 0.17 11.73 -16.73
CA GLU A 100 0.49 10.40 -17.22
C GLU A 100 1.41 9.70 -16.22
N LEU A 101 1.25 8.39 -16.09
CA LEU A 101 2.22 7.51 -15.45
C LEU A 101 3.27 7.13 -16.51
N VAL A 102 4.52 7.51 -16.26
CA VAL A 102 5.61 7.39 -17.24
C VAL A 102 6.64 6.33 -16.85
N ASP A 103 6.81 6.06 -15.56
CA ASP A 103 7.71 5.01 -15.06
C ASP A 103 7.01 4.22 -13.93
N PRO A 104 6.10 3.30 -14.29
CA PRO A 104 5.38 2.49 -13.31
C PRO A 104 6.29 1.49 -12.59
N GLY A 105 7.38 1.03 -13.23
CA GLY A 105 8.35 0.09 -12.66
C GLY A 105 9.12 0.71 -11.48
N SER A 106 9.59 1.95 -11.64
CA SER A 106 10.25 2.67 -10.55
C SER A 106 9.27 3.02 -9.41
N LEU A 107 8.04 3.44 -9.73
CA LEU A 107 7.02 3.70 -8.71
C LEU A 107 6.69 2.42 -7.91
N LEU A 108 6.50 1.29 -8.59
CA LEU A 108 6.26 0.00 -7.94
C LEU A 108 7.43 -0.40 -7.06
N SER A 109 8.66 -0.27 -7.55
CA SER A 109 9.86 -0.66 -6.79
C SER A 109 10.02 0.20 -5.53
N ALA A 110 9.76 1.51 -5.62
CA ALA A 110 9.80 2.41 -4.47
C ALA A 110 8.66 2.11 -3.47
N TRP A 111 7.44 1.83 -3.96
CA TRP A 111 6.32 1.40 -3.12
C TRP A 111 6.63 0.08 -2.41
N ALA A 112 7.14 -0.91 -3.14
CA ALA A 112 7.44 -2.24 -2.63
C ALA A 112 8.59 -2.26 -1.63
N HIS A 113 9.54 -1.32 -1.74
CA HIS A 113 10.58 -1.15 -0.74
C HIS A 113 10.02 -0.65 0.61
N TRP A 114 9.08 0.31 0.57
CA TRP A 114 8.46 0.85 1.77
C TRP A 114 7.40 -0.09 2.38
N TYR A 115 6.66 -0.81 1.54
CA TYR A 115 5.44 -1.49 1.94
C TYR A 115 5.61 -2.52 3.08
N PRO A 116 6.59 -3.45 3.06
CA PRO A 116 6.74 -4.45 4.11
C PRO A 116 6.89 -3.85 5.52
N ALA A 117 7.62 -2.74 5.66
CA ALA A 117 7.79 -2.04 6.93
C ALA A 117 6.53 -1.27 7.39
N SER A 118 5.62 -1.00 6.46
CA SER A 118 4.36 -0.30 6.73
C SER A 118 3.17 -1.22 6.99
N ARG A 119 3.32 -2.53 6.68
CA ARG A 119 2.24 -3.50 6.82
C ARG A 119 1.88 -3.64 8.30
N PRO A 120 0.60 -3.58 8.67
CA PRO A 120 0.18 -3.80 10.05
C PRO A 120 0.60 -5.18 10.55
N GLN A 121 0.78 -5.30 11.87
CA GLN A 121 1.06 -6.59 12.49
C GLN A 121 -0.14 -7.53 12.30
N GLY A 122 0.14 -8.75 11.83
CA GLY A 122 -0.86 -9.79 11.69
C GLY A 122 -1.21 -10.45 13.03
N ILE A 123 -2.48 -10.81 13.19
CA ILE A 123 -3.00 -11.59 14.31
C ILE A 123 -2.91 -13.06 13.92
N ALA A 124 -2.12 -13.82 14.67
CA ALA A 124 -1.93 -15.24 14.46
C ALA A 124 -3.15 -16.04 14.93
N ALA A 125 -3.68 -16.88 14.06
CA ALA A 125 -4.84 -17.72 14.33
C ALA A 125 -4.66 -19.15 13.80
N HIS A 126 -5.40 -20.05 14.42
CA HIS A 126 -5.45 -21.46 14.06
C HIS A 126 -6.88 -21.87 13.70
N ALA A 127 -6.98 -22.70 12.66
CA ALA A 127 -8.15 -23.46 12.30
C ALA A 127 -7.73 -24.82 11.73
N LEU A 128 -8.62 -25.80 11.80
CA LEU A 128 -8.43 -27.11 11.16
C LEU A 128 -8.79 -27.01 9.69
N ILE A 129 -7.79 -26.75 8.85
CA ILE A 129 -7.99 -26.54 7.41
C ILE A 129 -7.51 -27.78 6.66
N ARG A 130 -8.46 -28.53 6.10
CA ARG A 130 -8.17 -29.66 5.19
C ARG A 130 -8.18 -29.22 3.73
N ASP A 131 -9.10 -28.33 3.38
CA ASP A 131 -9.26 -27.73 2.07
C ASP A 131 -9.44 -26.21 2.25
N SER A 132 -8.46 -25.44 1.77
CA SER A 132 -8.48 -23.98 1.88
C SER A 132 -9.66 -23.36 1.13
N THR A 133 -10.10 -23.95 0.02
CA THR A 133 -11.21 -23.42 -0.78
C THR A 133 -12.54 -23.61 -0.06
N ALA A 134 -12.77 -24.81 0.49
CA ALA A 134 -13.97 -25.08 1.28
C ALA A 134 -14.01 -24.18 2.53
N TRP A 135 -12.89 -24.06 3.25
CA TRP A 135 -12.78 -23.21 4.44
C TRP A 135 -12.99 -21.73 4.13
N LEU A 136 -12.42 -21.20 3.04
CA LEU A 136 -12.68 -19.82 2.60
C LEU A 136 -14.16 -19.59 2.26
N GLY A 137 -14.86 -20.62 1.78
CA GLY A 137 -16.31 -20.56 1.59
C GLY A 137 -17.09 -20.46 2.91
N GLU A 138 -16.59 -21.05 4.00
CA GLU A 138 -17.15 -20.88 5.35
C GLU A 138 -16.90 -19.46 5.87
N VAL A 139 -15.67 -18.96 5.73
CA VAL A 139 -15.34 -17.57 6.06
C VAL A 139 -16.26 -16.58 5.32
N ALA A 140 -16.50 -16.80 4.03
CA ALA A 140 -17.40 -15.97 3.23
C ALA A 140 -18.86 -15.96 3.73
N ARG A 141 -19.32 -17.05 4.35
CA ARG A 141 -20.66 -17.14 4.97
C ARG A 141 -20.71 -16.51 6.35
N SER A 142 -19.61 -16.55 7.10
CA SER A 142 -19.54 -16.07 8.48
C SER A 142 -19.22 -14.59 8.60
N TRP A 143 -18.41 -14.04 7.69
CA TRP A 143 -17.99 -12.64 7.73
C TRP A 143 -18.80 -11.78 6.76
N PRO A 144 -19.19 -10.55 7.15
CA PRO A 144 -19.92 -9.65 6.27
C PRO A 144 -19.16 -9.38 4.96
N ARG A 145 -19.90 -9.27 3.85
CA ARG A 145 -19.33 -8.88 2.56
C ARG A 145 -18.59 -7.54 2.68
N GLY A 146 -17.41 -7.46 2.05
CA GLY A 146 -16.58 -6.25 2.04
C GLY A 146 -15.82 -5.99 3.35
N SER A 147 -15.99 -6.83 4.37
CA SER A 147 -15.24 -6.70 5.63
C SER A 147 -13.87 -7.38 5.60
N TRP A 148 -13.64 -8.27 4.63
CA TRP A 148 -12.44 -9.09 4.55
C TRP A 148 -11.99 -9.36 3.11
N VAL A 149 -10.71 -9.66 2.93
CA VAL A 149 -10.10 -9.93 1.61
C VAL A 149 -8.95 -10.94 1.74
N LEU A 150 -8.88 -11.93 0.86
CA LEU A 150 -7.79 -12.92 0.76
C LEU A 150 -6.53 -12.32 0.14
N THR A 151 -5.37 -12.67 0.71
CA THR A 151 -4.04 -12.34 0.18
C THR A 151 -3.03 -13.49 0.37
N GLY A 152 -1.75 -13.21 0.12
CA GLY A 152 -0.62 -14.10 0.36
C GLY A 152 -0.57 -15.30 -0.57
N GLY A 153 0.06 -16.38 -0.10
CA GLY A 153 0.35 -17.56 -0.93
C GLY A 153 -0.87 -18.21 -1.59
N VAL A 154 -2.03 -18.24 -0.90
CA VAL A 154 -3.25 -18.83 -1.50
C VAL A 154 -3.76 -17.99 -2.66
N ALA A 155 -3.77 -16.66 -2.53
CA ALA A 155 -4.13 -15.76 -3.62
C ALA A 155 -3.11 -15.83 -4.78
N GLN A 156 -1.82 -15.95 -4.45
CA GLN A 156 -0.78 -16.16 -5.44
C GLN A 156 -0.99 -17.44 -6.24
N GLU A 157 -1.19 -18.59 -5.60
CA GLU A 157 -1.35 -19.87 -6.28
C GLU A 157 -2.56 -19.91 -7.21
N ARG A 158 -3.62 -19.18 -6.88
CA ARG A 158 -4.79 -19.05 -7.77
C ARG A 158 -4.51 -18.23 -9.02
N ARG A 159 -3.55 -17.30 -8.98
CA ARG A 159 -3.31 -16.31 -10.04
C ARG A 159 -2.05 -16.57 -10.83
N ALA A 160 -0.97 -16.90 -10.17
CA ALA A 160 0.35 -17.17 -10.76
C ALA A 160 0.97 -18.34 -10.00
N PRO A 161 0.52 -19.59 -10.30
CA PRO A 161 1.02 -20.79 -9.63
C PRO A 161 2.54 -20.88 -9.67
N PHE A 162 3.17 -21.02 -8.50
CA PHE A 162 4.63 -21.02 -8.36
C PHE A 162 5.11 -21.79 -7.12
N LEU A 163 4.36 -21.67 -6.02
CA LEU A 163 4.66 -22.29 -4.74
C LEU A 163 4.31 -23.78 -4.79
N THR A 164 5.20 -24.61 -4.25
CA THR A 164 4.98 -26.06 -4.14
C THR A 164 3.99 -26.43 -3.03
N SER A 165 3.79 -25.52 -2.07
CA SER A 165 2.84 -25.67 -0.97
C SER A 165 2.57 -24.31 -0.32
N VAL A 166 1.34 -24.09 0.12
CA VAL A 166 0.96 -22.94 0.96
C VAL A 166 0.58 -23.45 2.34
N SER A 167 1.30 -23.00 3.37
CA SER A 167 1.14 -23.51 4.74
C SER A 167 0.29 -22.62 5.64
N VAL A 168 0.15 -21.34 5.28
CA VAL A 168 -0.56 -20.30 6.04
C VAL A 168 -1.48 -19.53 5.10
N ILE A 169 -2.72 -19.31 5.52
CA ILE A 169 -3.69 -18.47 4.80
C ILE A 169 -3.63 -17.05 5.36
N GLU A 170 -3.48 -16.05 4.50
CA GLU A 170 -3.42 -14.65 4.91
C GLU A 170 -4.68 -13.90 4.48
N LEU A 171 -5.30 -13.19 5.42
CA LEU A 171 -6.54 -12.44 5.20
C LEU A 171 -6.38 -11.01 5.72
N TYR A 172 -6.99 -10.05 5.04
CA TYR A 172 -7.31 -8.75 5.62
C TYR A 172 -8.70 -8.80 6.26
N LEU A 173 -8.87 -8.10 7.37
CA LEU A 173 -10.15 -7.88 8.05
C LEU A 173 -10.23 -6.42 8.51
N GLY A 174 -11.45 -5.86 8.58
CA GLY A 174 -11.68 -4.50 9.04
C GLY A 174 -10.95 -4.18 10.35
N GLU A 175 -10.21 -3.08 10.35
CA GLU A 175 -9.45 -2.60 11.52
C GLU A 175 -10.35 -2.40 12.75
N ASP A 176 -11.58 -1.94 12.55
CA ASP A 176 -12.57 -1.76 13.62
C ASP A 176 -12.97 -3.08 14.31
N VAL A 177 -12.91 -4.20 13.57
CA VAL A 177 -13.12 -5.54 14.12
C VAL A 177 -11.86 -6.03 14.81
N CYS A 178 -10.69 -5.79 14.23
CA CYS A 178 -9.42 -6.30 14.75
C CYS A 178 -8.97 -5.60 16.04
N VAL A 179 -9.23 -4.29 16.18
CA VAL A 179 -8.78 -3.50 17.34
C VAL A 179 -9.63 -3.77 18.58
N ASP A 180 -10.93 -4.03 18.42
CA ASP A 180 -11.84 -4.37 19.52
C ASP A 180 -11.74 -5.88 19.85
N PRO A 181 -11.23 -6.28 21.03
CA PRO A 181 -11.04 -7.70 21.35
C PRO A 181 -12.34 -8.52 21.36
N GLY A 182 -13.46 -7.91 21.75
CA GLY A 182 -14.76 -8.58 21.80
C GLY A 182 -15.30 -8.86 20.40
N ARG A 183 -15.23 -7.86 19.52
CA ARG A 183 -15.61 -8.01 18.10
C ARG A 183 -14.67 -8.98 17.38
N ARG A 184 -13.37 -8.90 17.64
CA ARG A 184 -12.37 -9.80 17.07
C ARG A 184 -12.65 -11.25 17.46
N THR A 185 -12.83 -11.51 18.76
CA THR A 185 -13.15 -12.85 19.28
C THR A 185 -14.44 -13.38 18.67
N ALA A 186 -15.49 -12.56 18.58
CA ALA A 186 -16.75 -12.96 17.97
C ALA A 186 -16.59 -13.30 16.48
N ALA A 187 -15.89 -12.46 15.71
CA ALA A 187 -15.62 -12.70 14.29
C ALA A 187 -14.77 -13.96 14.08
N PHE A 188 -13.73 -14.16 14.90
CA PHE A 188 -12.85 -15.32 14.79
C PHE A 188 -13.63 -16.61 15.10
N ASN A 189 -14.39 -16.64 16.19
CA ASN A 189 -15.23 -17.78 16.56
C ASN A 189 -16.25 -18.11 15.45
N ALA A 190 -16.87 -17.09 14.84
CA ALA A 190 -17.81 -17.29 13.74
C ALA A 190 -17.15 -17.95 12.50
N ALA A 191 -15.85 -17.72 12.28
CA ALA A 191 -15.06 -18.33 11.21
C ALA A 191 -14.32 -19.61 11.64
N GLY A 192 -14.56 -20.12 12.85
CA GLY A 192 -13.85 -21.28 13.39
C GLY A 192 -12.37 -21.04 13.68
N LEU A 193 -11.97 -19.77 13.84
CA LEU A 193 -10.61 -19.34 14.16
C LEU A 193 -10.42 -19.23 15.67
N ARG A 194 -9.22 -19.60 16.12
CA ARG A 194 -8.75 -19.36 17.49
C ARG A 194 -7.42 -18.62 17.44
N GLU A 195 -7.30 -17.50 18.15
CA GLU A 195 -6.01 -16.79 18.31
C GLU A 195 -4.99 -17.71 19.00
N VAL A 196 -3.74 -17.67 18.51
CA VAL A 196 -2.65 -18.50 19.02
C VAL A 196 -1.33 -17.74 18.99
N ASP A 197 -0.45 -18.02 19.95
CA ASP A 197 0.90 -17.44 19.99
C ASP A 197 1.89 -18.18 19.06
N SER A 198 1.58 -19.42 18.66
CA SER A 198 2.41 -20.24 17.78
C SER A 198 1.59 -21.27 17.00
N GLY A 199 2.16 -21.79 15.90
CA GLY A 199 1.49 -22.79 15.05
C GLY A 199 0.32 -22.22 14.23
N ALA A 200 0.39 -20.92 13.90
CA ALA A 200 -0.61 -20.24 13.09
C ALA A 200 -0.80 -20.94 11.74
N ARG A 201 -2.05 -21.15 11.36
CA ARG A 201 -2.46 -21.62 10.02
C ARG A 201 -3.18 -20.52 9.25
N VAL A 202 -3.57 -19.47 9.95
CA VAL A 202 -4.20 -18.28 9.40
C VAL A 202 -3.54 -17.06 10.05
N VAL A 203 -3.29 -16.02 9.26
CA VAL A 203 -2.88 -14.71 9.78
C VAL A 203 -3.86 -13.68 9.27
N VAL A 204 -4.42 -12.89 10.20
CA VAL A 204 -5.40 -11.85 9.89
C VAL A 204 -4.77 -10.49 10.12
N PHE A 205 -4.68 -9.69 9.07
CA PHE A 205 -4.14 -8.34 9.08
C PHE A 205 -5.27 -7.31 9.20
N PRO A 206 -5.18 -6.32 10.10
CA PRO A 206 -6.12 -5.23 10.11
C PRO A 206 -5.99 -4.39 8.84
N ALA A 207 -7.12 -4.00 8.26
CA ALA A 207 -7.19 -3.11 7.10
C ALA A 207 -8.13 -1.93 7.38
N SER A 208 -7.64 -0.73 7.08
CA SER A 208 -8.48 0.46 7.15
C SER A 208 -9.62 0.38 6.12
N ARG A 209 -10.71 1.10 6.37
CA ARG A 209 -11.85 1.17 5.44
C ARG A 209 -11.42 1.64 4.03
N ALA A 210 -10.46 2.56 3.95
CA ALA A 210 -9.91 3.03 2.69
C ALA A 210 -9.16 1.93 1.93
N ALA A 211 -8.37 1.10 2.62
CA ALA A 211 -7.67 -0.01 2.02
C ALA A 211 -8.64 -1.09 1.52
N LEU A 212 -9.60 -1.50 2.34
CA LEU A 212 -10.64 -2.46 1.93
C LEU A 212 -11.45 -1.96 0.73
N GLY A 213 -11.84 -0.68 0.75
CA GLY A 213 -12.58 -0.08 -0.36
C GLY A 213 -11.77 0.01 -1.65
N LEU A 214 -10.44 0.14 -1.58
CA LEU A 214 -9.57 0.06 -2.76
C LEU A 214 -9.45 -1.39 -3.26
N MET A 215 -9.26 -2.36 -2.36
CA MET A 215 -9.17 -3.78 -2.70
C MET A 215 -10.46 -4.29 -3.36
N GLU A 216 -11.63 -3.87 -2.87
CA GLU A 216 -12.95 -4.21 -3.46
C GLU A 216 -13.10 -3.73 -4.92
N ARG A 217 -12.35 -2.71 -5.33
CA ARG A 217 -12.35 -2.20 -6.71
C ARG A 217 -11.42 -2.96 -7.64
N SER A 218 -10.59 -3.87 -7.13
CA SER A 218 -9.73 -4.69 -7.98
C SER A 218 -10.57 -5.63 -8.84
N ARG A 219 -10.11 -5.89 -10.07
CA ARG A 219 -10.69 -6.90 -10.97
C ARG A 219 -10.70 -8.32 -10.37
N TRP A 220 -9.89 -8.56 -9.34
CA TRP A 220 -9.76 -9.85 -8.67
C TRP A 220 -10.75 -10.05 -7.53
N TRP A 221 -11.47 -9.00 -7.16
CA TRP A 221 -12.45 -9.08 -6.09
C TRP A 221 -13.82 -9.49 -6.63
N THR A 222 -14.40 -10.52 -6.02
CA THR A 222 -15.84 -10.81 -6.13
C THR A 222 -16.42 -11.07 -4.74
N PRO A 223 -17.74 -10.93 -4.54
CA PRO A 223 -18.38 -11.33 -3.28
C PRO A 223 -18.04 -12.75 -2.80
N GLU A 224 -17.90 -13.70 -3.72
CA GLU A 224 -17.60 -15.11 -3.42
C GLU A 224 -16.10 -15.36 -3.25
N ARG A 225 -15.26 -14.48 -3.81
CA ARG A 225 -13.80 -14.57 -3.80
C ARG A 225 -13.23 -13.16 -3.59
N PRO A 226 -13.33 -12.60 -2.38
CA PRO A 226 -12.80 -11.28 -2.12
C PRO A 226 -11.29 -11.41 -2.04
N GLU A 227 -10.59 -10.86 -3.02
CA GLU A 227 -9.19 -11.18 -3.28
C GLU A 227 -8.46 -9.86 -3.61
N VAL A 228 -7.28 -9.62 -3.03
CA VAL A 228 -6.60 -8.30 -3.13
C VAL A 228 -6.19 -7.96 -4.57
N GLY A 229 -5.83 -6.71 -4.86
CA GLY A 229 -5.20 -6.34 -6.13
C GLY A 229 -3.86 -7.04 -6.39
N THR A 230 -3.43 -7.05 -7.65
CA THR A 230 -2.13 -7.62 -8.08
C THR A 230 -0.96 -6.89 -7.40
N ILE A 231 -1.04 -5.57 -7.31
CA ILE A 231 0.02 -4.74 -6.71
C ILE A 231 0.11 -5.00 -5.20
N ARG A 232 -1.05 -5.04 -4.52
CA ARG A 232 -1.12 -5.40 -3.11
C ARG A 232 -0.56 -6.79 -2.85
N LEU A 233 -0.98 -7.78 -3.63
CA LEU A 233 -0.51 -9.16 -3.52
C LEU A 233 1.01 -9.25 -3.64
N TYR A 234 1.60 -8.53 -4.60
CA TYR A 234 3.06 -8.46 -4.74
C TYR A 234 3.74 -7.94 -3.48
N GLY A 235 3.25 -6.84 -2.90
CA GLY A 235 3.77 -6.33 -1.64
C GLY A 235 3.57 -7.29 -0.46
N ASP A 236 2.43 -7.98 -0.39
CA ASP A 236 2.13 -8.94 0.67
C ASP A 236 3.06 -10.16 0.61
N ILE A 237 3.36 -10.66 -0.59
CA ILE A 237 4.32 -11.76 -0.79
C ILE A 237 5.70 -11.32 -0.32
N LEU A 238 6.18 -10.14 -0.73
CA LEU A 238 7.46 -9.59 -0.26
C LEU A 238 7.51 -9.45 1.27
N ALA A 239 6.39 -9.11 1.90
CA ALA A 239 6.29 -8.98 3.35
C ALA A 239 6.20 -10.33 4.10
N SER A 240 5.93 -11.45 3.42
CA SER A 240 5.67 -12.75 4.05
C SER A 240 6.90 -13.40 4.71
N GLN A 241 8.12 -12.91 4.46
CA GLN A 241 9.40 -13.38 5.02
C GLN A 241 9.63 -14.90 4.91
N THR A 242 9.00 -15.57 3.94
CA THR A 242 9.23 -17.00 3.68
C THR A 242 10.47 -17.19 2.81
N VAL A 243 11.10 -18.38 2.86
CA VAL A 243 12.35 -18.67 2.11
C VAL A 243 12.23 -18.42 0.61
N ARG A 244 11.00 -18.45 0.05
CA ARG A 244 10.74 -18.29 -1.39
C ARG A 244 9.88 -17.07 -1.71
N SER A 245 9.70 -16.13 -0.77
CA SER A 245 8.89 -14.93 -0.98
C SER A 245 9.41 -14.10 -2.16
N ASP A 246 10.72 -13.94 -2.28
CA ASP A 246 11.32 -13.08 -3.29
C ASP A 246 11.16 -13.69 -4.69
N GLU A 247 11.43 -14.99 -4.84
CA GLU A 247 11.20 -15.71 -6.10
C GLU A 247 9.73 -15.68 -6.53
N ALA A 248 8.82 -15.84 -5.56
CA ALA A 248 7.38 -15.80 -5.76
C ALA A 248 6.91 -14.40 -6.20
N ALA A 249 7.41 -13.35 -5.55
CA ALA A 249 7.14 -11.97 -5.90
C ALA A 249 7.67 -11.64 -7.30
N ASP A 250 8.90 -12.08 -7.63
CA ASP A 250 9.50 -11.90 -8.96
C ASP A 250 8.74 -12.66 -10.05
N HIS A 251 8.25 -13.87 -9.74
CA HIS A 251 7.38 -14.61 -10.64
C HIS A 251 6.07 -13.86 -10.90
N LEU A 252 5.42 -13.37 -9.84
CA LEU A 252 4.18 -12.58 -9.96
C LEU A 252 4.40 -11.30 -10.76
N ARG A 253 5.49 -10.56 -10.48
CA ARG A 253 5.83 -9.33 -11.20
C ARG A 253 5.99 -9.58 -12.70
N ARG A 254 6.73 -10.62 -13.09
CA ARG A 254 6.93 -10.98 -14.50
C ARG A 254 5.66 -11.44 -15.21
N THR A 255 4.81 -12.20 -14.53
CA THR A 255 3.67 -12.88 -15.18
C THR A 255 2.36 -12.09 -15.12
N ARG A 256 2.20 -11.21 -14.12
CA ARG A 256 0.92 -10.51 -13.86
C ARG A 256 1.03 -8.99 -13.77
N ILE A 257 2.23 -8.43 -13.59
CA ILE A 257 2.43 -6.96 -13.52
C ILE A 257 3.03 -6.44 -14.83
N GLY A 258 4.16 -6.99 -15.28
CA GLY A 258 4.76 -6.69 -16.58
C GLY A 258 5.73 -5.50 -16.63
N PHE A 259 5.99 -4.83 -15.50
CA PHE A 259 6.95 -3.73 -15.36
C PHE A 259 7.66 -3.78 -14.01
#